data_AF-A0AAX0HBJ7-F1
#
_entry.id   AF-A0AAX0HBJ7-F1
#
_cell.length_a   1.000
_cell.length_b   1.000
_cell.length_c   1.000
_cell.angle_alpha   90.00
_cell.angle_beta   90.00
_cell.angle_gamma   90.00
#
_symmetry.space_group_name_H-M   'P 1'
#
loop_
_entity.id
_entity.type
_entity.pdbx_description
1 polymer ?
#
loop_
_entity_poly.entity_id
_entity_poly.type
_entity_poly.pdbx_seq_one_letter_code
_entity_poly.pdbx_strand_id
1 'polypeptide(L)'
;MRFILFVFICISIVNAELYSVRVKKVDNNLYKTSDGFYIETKYCYEYASTSKDAILKYDRYSYDNKLIFDNGISLNNGSCEVKRVFK
;
A
#
# COMPACT_ATOMS: atom_id res chain seq x y z
N MET A 1 -32.63 34.35 20.01
CA MET A 1 -31.81 34.20 18.79
C MET A 1 -31.23 32.80 18.80
N ARG A 2 -31.63 31.94 17.87
CA ARG A 2 -31.29 30.50 17.88
C ARG A 2 -30.32 30.25 16.74
N PHE A 3 -29.03 30.16 17.06
CA PHE A 3 -27.97 29.86 16.10
C PHE A 3 -28.11 28.38 15.67
N ILE A 4 -28.61 28.15 14.47
CA ILE A 4 -28.63 26.83 13.85
C ILE A 4 -27.23 26.59 13.29
N LEU A 5 -26.47 25.72 13.95
CA LEU A 5 -25.13 25.29 13.55
C LEU A 5 -25.28 24.21 12.47
N PHE A 6 -25.17 24.61 11.19
CA PHE A 6 -25.14 23.67 10.07
C PHE A 6 -23.78 22.96 10.05
N VAL A 7 -23.71 21.76 10.63
CA VAL A 7 -22.54 20.87 10.54
C VAL A 7 -22.55 20.24 9.15
N PHE A 8 -21.74 20.80 8.24
CA PHE A 8 -21.52 20.27 6.90
C PHE A 8 -20.58 19.06 7.00
N ILE A 9 -21.15 17.86 7.10
CA ILE A 9 -20.39 16.60 7.05
C ILE A 9 -20.01 16.36 5.58
N CYS A 10 -18.79 16.74 5.20
CA CYS A 10 -18.20 16.30 3.94
C CYS A 10 -17.89 14.81 4.04
N ILE A 11 -18.80 13.97 3.54
CA ILE A 11 -18.56 12.54 3.35
C ILE A 11 -17.53 12.41 2.23
N SER A 12 -16.26 12.32 2.61
CA SER A 12 -15.19 12.01 1.66
C SER A 12 -15.38 10.56 1.26
N ILE A 13 -15.66 10.33 -0.02
CA ILE A 13 -15.77 8.98 -0.59
C ILE A 13 -14.34 8.43 -0.62
N VAL A 14 -13.95 7.68 0.41
CA VAL A 14 -12.64 7.02 0.48
C VAL A 14 -12.67 5.85 -0.50
N ASN A 15 -12.27 6.07 -1.75
CA ASN A 15 -11.97 5.01 -2.70
C ASN A 15 -10.53 4.55 -2.44
N ALA A 16 -10.37 3.38 -1.85
CA ALA A 16 -9.06 2.75 -1.77
C ALA A 16 -8.67 2.24 -3.16
N GLU A 17 -7.72 2.90 -3.81
CA GLU A 17 -7.22 2.53 -5.14
C GLU A 17 -6.35 1.27 -5.06
N LEU A 18 -6.63 0.30 -5.93
CA LEU A 18 -5.88 -0.95 -6.06
C LEU A 18 -5.10 -0.93 -7.38
N TYR A 19 -3.77 -1.05 -7.28
CA TYR A 19 -2.86 -0.99 -8.40
C TYR A 19 -2.16 -2.34 -8.60
N SER A 20 -2.22 -2.90 -9.81
CA SER A 20 -1.35 -4.04 -10.16
C SER A 20 0.06 -3.53 -10.44
N VAL A 21 1.05 -4.04 -9.71
CA VAL A 21 2.45 -3.62 -9.81
C VAL A 21 3.38 -4.82 -9.90
N ARG A 22 4.45 -4.68 -10.68
CA ARG A 22 5.55 -5.64 -10.70
C ARG A 22 6.72 -5.12 -9.87
N VAL A 23 7.04 -5.82 -8.79
CA VAL A 23 8.00 -5.38 -7.78
C VAL A 23 9.16 -6.35 -7.62
N LYS A 24 10.34 -5.83 -7.30
CA LYS A 24 11.52 -6.59 -6.90
C LYS A 24 12.03 -6.09 -5.56
N LYS A 25 12.36 -7.00 -4.64
CA LYS A 25 12.98 -6.63 -3.35
C LYS A 25 14.40 -6.11 -3.59
N VAL A 26 14.70 -4.94 -3.05
CA VAL A 26 16.02 -4.30 -3.13
C VAL A 26 16.67 -4.12 -1.76
N ASP A 27 15.88 -4.14 -0.68
CA ASP A 27 16.33 -4.18 0.71
C ASP A 27 15.26 -4.86 1.59
N ASN A 28 15.55 -5.11 2.88
CA ASN A 28 14.70 -5.82 3.83
C ASN A 28 13.24 -5.34 3.85
N ASN A 29 13.01 -4.05 3.63
CA ASN A 29 11.68 -3.43 3.63
C ASN A 29 11.45 -2.53 2.40
N LEU A 30 12.25 -2.71 1.35
CA LEU A 30 12.21 -1.83 0.19
C LEU A 30 12.03 -2.64 -1.08
N TYR A 31 11.01 -2.27 -1.84
CA TYR A 31 10.66 -2.86 -3.11
C TYR A 31 10.73 -1.80 -4.20
N LYS A 32 11.30 -2.15 -5.35
CA LYS A 32 11.33 -1.29 -6.53
C LYS A 32 10.31 -1.81 -7.54
N THR A 33 9.45 -0.93 -8.04
CA THR A 33 8.52 -1.24 -9.12
C THR A 33 9.24 -1.20 -10.47
N SER A 34 8.70 -1.90 -11.46
CA SER A 34 9.21 -1.84 -12.84
C SER A 34 9.08 -0.44 -13.45
N ASP A 35 8.11 0.35 -12.99
CA ASP A 35 7.88 1.74 -13.40
C ASP A 35 8.83 2.76 -12.71
N GLY A 36 9.72 2.28 -11.84
CA GLY A 36 10.78 3.08 -11.23
C GLY A 36 10.42 3.75 -9.90
N PHE A 37 9.30 3.39 -9.28
CA PHE A 37 8.95 3.82 -7.93
C PHE A 37 9.51 2.88 -6.87
N TYR A 38 9.63 3.38 -5.64
CA TYR A 38 10.00 2.63 -4.47
C TYR A 38 8.83 2.53 -3.51
N ILE A 39 8.63 1.34 -2.95
CA ILE A 39 7.62 1.04 -1.95
C ILE A 39 8.36 0.59 -0.69
N GLU A 40 8.28 1.41 0.37
CA GLU A 40 8.83 1.06 1.68
C GLU A 40 7.72 0.42 2.53
N THR A 41 7.96 -0.78 3.00
CA THR A 41 7.05 -1.54 3.86
C THR A 41 7.46 -1.48 5.32
N LYS A 42 6.55 -1.83 6.24
CA LYS A 42 6.90 -2.10 7.64
C LYS A 42 7.08 -3.59 7.84
N TYR A 43 8.27 -4.00 8.31
CA TYR A 43 8.57 -5.37 8.74
C TYR A 43 8.08 -6.47 7.75
N CYS A 44 8.41 -6.33 6.46
CA CYS A 44 7.96 -7.24 5.41
C CYS A 44 9.04 -8.29 5.09
N TYR A 45 8.84 -9.50 5.59
CA TYR A 45 9.78 -10.61 5.41
C TYR A 45 9.57 -11.38 4.10
N GLU A 46 8.67 -10.90 3.22
CA GLU A 46 8.46 -11.54 1.92
C GLU A 46 9.72 -11.54 1.08
N TYR A 47 10.02 -12.71 0.53
CA TYR A 47 11.16 -12.93 -0.36
C TYR A 47 10.68 -12.76 -1.81
N ALA A 48 10.90 -11.55 -2.34
CA ALA A 48 10.74 -11.23 -3.76
C ALA A 48 12.11 -10.97 -4.41
N SER A 49 13.03 -11.94 -4.31
CA SER A 49 14.38 -11.87 -4.91
C SER A 49 14.33 -11.73 -6.44
N THR A 50 13.31 -12.33 -7.06
CA THR A 50 12.93 -12.14 -8.46
C THR A 50 11.72 -11.22 -8.52
N SER A 51 11.57 -10.48 -9.63
CA SER A 51 10.39 -9.64 -9.86
C SER A 51 9.11 -10.48 -9.76
N LYS A 52 8.14 -10.00 -8.97
CA LYS A 52 6.83 -10.64 -8.77
C LYS A 52 5.71 -9.63 -9.01
N ASP A 53 4.60 -10.13 -9.51
CA ASP A 53 3.37 -9.36 -9.60
C ASP A 53 2.71 -9.27 -8.20
N ALA A 54 2.17 -8.10 -7.88
CA ALA A 54 1.57 -7.78 -6.60
C ALA A 54 0.46 -6.74 -6.79
N ILE A 55 -0.41 -6.63 -5.79
CA ILE A 55 -1.42 -5.57 -5.69
C ILE A 55 -0.97 -4.57 -4.64
N LEU A 56 -0.77 -3.33 -5.06
CA LEU A 56 -0.55 -2.19 -4.18
C LEU A 56 -1.91 -1.53 -3.88
N LYS A 57 -2.36 -1.67 -2.64
CA LYS A 57 -3.45 -0.85 -2.07
C LYS A 57 -2.80 0.38 -1.43
N TYR A 58 -2.95 1.55 -2.04
CA TYR A 58 -2.28 2.75 -1.54
C TYR A 58 -3.14 4.01 -1.68
N ASP A 59 -3.32 4.69 -0.56
CA ASP A 59 -3.83 6.05 -0.46
C ASP A 59 -2.97 6.79 0.57
N ARG A 60 -2.50 7.99 0.22
CA ARG A 60 -1.64 8.83 1.07
C ARG A 60 -2.26 9.10 2.46
N TYR A 61 -3.59 9.13 2.55
CA TYR A 61 -4.32 9.42 3.79
C TYR A 61 -4.88 8.17 4.47
N SER A 62 -4.66 6.98 3.90
CA SER A 62 -5.12 5.72 4.47
C SER A 62 -4.12 5.13 5.45
N TYR A 63 -4.64 4.53 6.52
CA TYR A 63 -3.88 3.74 7.48
C TYR A 63 -3.78 2.26 7.09
N ASP A 64 -4.51 1.82 6.04
CA ASP A 64 -4.59 0.43 5.59
C ASP A 64 -3.88 0.22 4.24
N ASN A 65 -2.73 0.87 4.07
CA ASN A 65 -1.90 0.74 2.88
C ASN A 65 -1.17 -0.61 2.90
N LYS A 66 -1.26 -1.37 1.80
CA LYS A 66 -0.73 -2.74 1.71
C LYS A 66 -0.11 -3.03 0.36
N LEU A 67 0.93 -3.85 0.38
CA LEU A 67 1.48 -4.53 -0.78
C LEU A 67 1.16 -6.01 -0.63
N ILE A 68 0.39 -6.55 -1.58
CA ILE A 68 -0.18 -7.90 -1.50
C ILE A 68 0.43 -8.73 -2.63
N PHE A 69 1.25 -9.71 -2.27
CA PHE A 69 1.88 -10.66 -3.17
C PHE A 69 0.96 -11.86 -3.40
N ASP A 70 0.90 -12.28 -4.65
CA ASP A 70 0.12 -13.45 -5.05
C ASP A 70 0.95 -14.72 -4.78
N ASN A 71 1.09 -15.13 -3.51
CA ASN A 71 1.73 -16.39 -3.13
C ASN A 71 1.28 -16.87 -1.74
N GLY A 72 0.70 -18.08 -1.66
CA GLY A 72 0.21 -18.71 -0.44
C GLY A 72 1.27 -19.21 0.56
N ILE A 73 2.53 -18.79 0.45
CA ILE A 73 3.64 -19.18 1.34
C ILE A 73 4.27 -17.91 1.96
N SER A 74 3.43 -17.10 2.57
CA SER A 74 3.86 -15.86 3.20
C SER A 74 3.54 -15.89 4.68
N LEU A 75 4.49 -15.47 5.51
CA LEU A 75 4.34 -15.39 6.95
C LEU A 75 3.23 -14.40 7.38
N ASN A 76 2.70 -13.58 6.45
CA ASN A 76 1.64 -12.59 6.68
C ASN A 76 0.51 -12.66 5.61
N ASN A 77 0.16 -13.86 5.14
CA ASN A 77 -0.88 -14.09 4.12
C ASN A 77 -0.63 -13.39 2.77
N GLY A 78 0.63 -13.11 2.45
CA GLY A 78 1.06 -12.46 1.22
C GLY A 78 1.03 -10.95 1.32
N SER A 79 0.60 -10.37 2.44
CA SER A 79 0.40 -8.92 2.56
C SER A 79 1.42 -8.26 3.49
N CYS A 80 1.88 -7.08 3.10
CA CYS A 80 2.80 -6.26 3.88
C CYS A 80 2.27 -4.83 4.00
N GLU A 81 2.33 -4.26 5.20
CA GLU A 81 1.98 -2.86 5.42
C GLU A 81 2.93 -1.93 4.66
N VAL A 82 2.38 -0.93 3.97
CA VAL A 82 3.16 0.07 3.24
C VAL A 82 3.26 1.34 4.06
N LYS A 83 4.49 1.78 4.31
CA LYS A 83 4.81 3.03 5.00
C LYS A 83 4.73 4.23 4.05
N ARG A 84 5.29 4.09 2.85
CA ARG A 84 5.26 5.13 1.81
C ARG A 84 5.59 4.60 0.42
N VAL A 85 5.18 5.35 -0.59
CA VAL A 85 5.58 5.20 -1.98
C VAL A 85 6.27 6.48 -2.44
N PHE A 86 7.42 6.37 -3.09
CA PHE A 86 8.22 7.51 -3.55
C PHE A 86 8.98 7.18 -4.84
N LYS A 87 9.59 8.19 -5.48
CA LYS A 87 10.42 8.04 -6.67
C LYS A 87 11.88 8.27 -6.33
#